data_AF-A0A937ZY71-F1
#
_entry.id   AF-A0A937ZY71-F1
#
_cell.length_a   1.000
_cell.length_b   1.000
_cell.length_c   1.000
_cell.angle_alpha   90.00
_cell.angle_beta   90.00
_cell.angle_gamma   90.00
#
_symmetry.space_group_name_H-M   'P 1'
#
loop_
_entity.id
_entity.type
_entity.pdbx_description
1 polymer ?
#
loop_
_entity_poly.entity_id
_entity_poly.type
_entity_poly.pdbx_seq_one_letter_code
_entity_poly.pdbx_strand_id
1 'polypeptide(L)' 'RATISPSHAAPIGGIGLSGNHRPYGHYAADYCAYPVASEEAEQQCTAIGIGLK' A
#
# COMPACT_ATOMS: atom_id res chain seq x y z
N ARG A 1 12.71 -25.94 20.01
CA ARG A 1 12.73 -24.66 19.28
C ARG A 1 11.47 -24.61 18.43
N ALA A 2 10.57 -23.65 18.61
CA ALA A 2 9.34 -23.59 17.81
C ALA A 2 9.73 -23.56 16.31
N THR A 3 9.24 -24.54 15.56
CA THR A 3 9.57 -24.75 14.14
C THR A 3 8.49 -24.24 13.19
N ILE A 4 7.22 -24.13 13.62
CA ILE A 4 6.23 -23.18 13.08
C ILE A 4 5.19 -22.81 14.16
N SER A 5 4.96 -21.51 14.35
CA SER A 5 3.66 -20.93 14.74
C SER A 5 3.74 -19.40 14.55
N PRO A 6 3.78 -18.92 13.30
CA PRO A 6 3.86 -17.50 13.03
C PRO A 6 2.48 -16.84 13.23
N SER A 7 2.46 -15.65 13.85
CA SER A 7 1.21 -14.92 14.06
C SER A 7 0.74 -14.28 12.75
N HIS A 8 -0.48 -14.61 12.29
CA HIS A 8 -1.08 -14.01 11.10
C HIS A 8 -1.37 -12.50 11.26
N ALA A 9 -1.37 -11.98 12.50
CA ALA A 9 -1.48 -10.56 12.79
C ALA A 9 -0.15 -9.81 12.61
N ALA A 10 0.95 -10.52 12.38
CA ALA A 10 2.24 -9.94 12.01
C ALA A 10 2.55 -10.20 10.52
N PRO A 11 3.44 -9.39 9.91
CA PRO A 11 4.00 -9.71 8.59
C PRO A 11 4.88 -10.96 8.65
N ILE A 12 4.69 -11.88 7.70
CA ILE A 12 5.47 -13.12 7.59
C ILE A 12 5.92 -13.29 6.14
N GLY A 13 7.23 -13.23 5.88
CA GLY A 13 7.77 -13.42 4.53
C GLY A 13 9.29 -13.53 4.55
N GLY A 14 9.81 -14.40 3.68
CA GLY A 14 11.25 -14.59 3.52
C GLY A 14 11.89 -13.53 2.61
N ILE A 15 13.22 -13.42 2.70
CA ILE A 15 14.05 -12.57 1.83
C ILE A 15 14.93 -13.44 0.90
N GLY A 16 15.56 -12.84 -0.11
CA GLY A 16 16.46 -13.55 -1.02
C GLY A 16 15.73 -14.63 -1.84
N LEU A 17 16.24 -15.86 -1.88
CA LEU A 17 15.59 -16.95 -2.63
C LEU A 17 14.25 -17.43 -2.02
N SER A 18 13.98 -17.08 -0.76
CA SER A 18 12.78 -17.51 -0.04
C SER A 18 11.59 -16.56 -0.20
N GLY A 19 11.75 -15.44 -0.92
CA GLY A 19 10.66 -14.49 -1.14
C GLY A 19 11.05 -13.33 -2.05
N ASN A 20 10.11 -12.43 -2.27
CA ASN A 20 10.21 -11.32 -3.21
C ASN A 20 9.85 -9.97 -2.57
N HIS A 21 10.11 -9.83 -1.26
CA HIS A 21 9.80 -8.62 -0.49
C HIS A 21 8.30 -8.29 -0.39
N ARG A 22 7.43 -9.27 -0.63
CA ARG A 22 5.97 -9.16 -0.45
C ARG A 22 5.50 -10.15 0.63
N PRO A 23 5.58 -9.78 1.92
CA PRO A 23 5.20 -10.68 3.02
C PRO A 23 3.69 -10.96 3.05
N TYR A 24 3.33 -12.14 3.56
CA TYR A 24 1.96 -12.56 3.88
C TYR A 24 1.59 -12.16 5.33
N GLY A 25 0.46 -12.65 5.83
CA GLY A 25 -0.08 -12.29 7.14
C GLY A 25 -0.74 -10.93 7.08
N HIS A 26 -0.40 -10.03 8.00
CA HIS A 26 -1.00 -8.70 8.05
C HIS A 26 -0.76 -7.86 6.79
N TYR A 27 0.37 -8.05 6.10
CA TYR A 27 0.72 -7.31 4.88
C TYR A 27 0.22 -7.97 3.59
N ALA A 28 -0.58 -9.04 3.70
CA ALA A 28 -1.20 -9.64 2.53
C ALA A 28 -2.10 -8.66 1.76
N ALA A 29 -2.71 -7.70 2.46
CA ALA A 29 -3.54 -6.66 1.85
C ALA A 29 -2.75 -5.78 0.86
N ASP A 30 -1.47 -5.51 1.14
CA ASP A 30 -0.66 -4.56 0.39
C ASP A 30 -0.38 -5.01 -1.04
N TYR A 31 -0.44 -6.32 -1.32
CA TYR A 31 -0.32 -6.84 -2.68
C TYR A 31 -1.67 -7.20 -3.32
N CYS A 32 -2.78 -7.20 -2.55
CA CYS A 32 -4.12 -7.46 -3.06
C CYS A 32 -4.76 -6.21 -3.68
N ALA A 33 -4.39 -5.02 -3.21
CA ALA A 33 -4.92 -3.75 -3.68
C ALA A 33 -3.80 -2.74 -3.92
N TYR A 34 -4.01 -1.81 -4.86
CA TYR A 34 -3.12 -0.68 -5.08
C TYR A 34 -3.76 0.60 -4.52
N PRO A 35 -2.99 1.51 -3.91
CA PRO A 35 -3.53 2.75 -3.39
C PRO A 35 -3.90 3.70 -4.53
N VAL A 36 -5.05 4.37 -4.41
CA VAL A 36 -5.44 5.50 -5.24
C VAL A 36 -5.70 6.67 -4.31
N ALA A 37 -4.90 7.73 -4.45
CA ALA A 37 -5.12 8.98 -3.74
C ALA A 37 -5.82 9.98 -4.67
N SER A 38 -6.84 10.66 -4.16
CA SER A 38 -7.62 11.67 -4.89
C SER A 38 -7.79 12.90 -4.00
N GLU A 39 -7.81 14.08 -4.62
CA GLU A 39 -8.16 15.34 -3.96
C GLU A 39 -9.58 15.70 -4.40
N GLU A 40 -10.50 15.89 -3.45
CA GLU A 40 -11.88 16.28 -3.71
C GLU A 40 -12.14 17.68 -3.15
N ALA A 41 -12.70 18.56 -3.99
CA ALA A 41 -13.13 19.90 -3.59
C ALA A 41 -14.54 20.13 -4.10
N GLU A 42 -15.47 20.49 -3.20
CA GLU A 42 -16.86 20.78 -3.54
C GLU A 42 -16.97 21.99 -4.49
N GLN A 43 -16.06 22.96 -4.35
CA GLN A 43 -15.96 24.11 -5.23
C GLN A 43 -14.53 24.24 -5.77
N GLN A 44 -14.39 24.06 -7.07
CA GLN A 44 -13.12 24.23 -7.76
C GLN A 44 -12.81 25.73 -7.89
N CYS A 45 -11.90 26.25 -7.06
CA CYS A 45 -11.37 27.62 -7.21
C CYS A 45 -10.41 27.76 -8.41
N THR A 46 -10.62 26.99 -9.48
CA THR A 46 -9.83 27.05 -10.71
C THR A 46 -10.42 28.11 -11.64
N ALA A 47 -10.14 29.37 -11.36
CA ALA A 47 -10.36 30.42 -12.35
C ALA A 47 -9.36 30.23 -13.50
N ILE A 48 -9.86 29.90 -14.70
CA ILE A 48 -9.06 29.78 -15.94
C ILE A 48 -8.21 31.05 -16.20
N GLY A 49 -8.54 32.19 -15.58
CA GLY A 49 -7.90 33.49 -15.80
C GLY A 49 -6.57 33.77 -15.06
N ILE A 50 -6.08 32.91 -14.16
CA ILE A 50 -4.79 33.13 -13.47
C ILE A 50 -3.69 32.24 -14.08
N GLY A 51 -3.01 32.75 -15.11
CA GLY A 51 -1.78 32.14 -15.63
C GLY A 51 -1.72 31.91 -17.16
N LEU A 52 -2.84 32.07 -17.87
CA LEU A 52 -2.84 32.18 -19.33
C LEU A 52 -2.35 33.59 -19.72
N LYS A 53 -1.10 33.67 -20.16
CA LYS A 53 -0.50 34.82 -20.86
C LYS A 53 0.04 34.33 -22.20
#